data_AF-A0A3S4HJ55-F1
#
_entry.id   AF-A0A3S4HJ55-F1
#
_cell.length_a   1.000
_cell.length_b   1.000
_cell.length_c   1.000
_cell.angle_alpha   90.00
_cell.angle_beta   90.00
_cell.angle_gamma   90.00
#
_symmetry.space_group_name_H-M   'P 1'
#
loop_
_entity.id
_entity.type
_entity.pdbx_description
1 polymer ?
#
loop_
_entity_poly.entity_id
_entity_poly.type
_entity_poly.pdbx_seq_one_letter_code
_entity_poly.pdbx_strand_id
1 'polypeptide(L)'
;MSTDNATIELNLDRELRVLFEDRLTQLKSEGLYRSFMPCEHDARHPGTTRYRQRQVEVWCSNDYLGLSQDPQVIGRLRESAALHGSGTGGSRNIAGTSISHVELERQLAQWHGKEQALVFNGGYTANFEFLSTLIAAVPDMAIFSDSLNHRSLIEGIRRHPCQKFIFPHNDVETLEKQLASVPLSQPKLIVFESIYSMDGDIAPIQVILDLADRYQAWTFLDETHAIGLYGASGAGLCEEIEETRATFIQGVFGKAMGTLGGYIAGPASVVDFVRSSAPGFIFTTALPQALLDATLCSFERVREDRQLVQDLHSNVIFFRAQLDAAGIPYLPAQSHLVLVPVAGRSASKPSLVACWKSSISMCSRSTTLPCRAEANASA
;
A
#
# COMPACT_ATOMS: atom_id res chain seq x y z
N MET A 1 -53.03 -9.46 -10.87
CA MET A 1 -51.64 -9.86 -11.23
C MET A 1 -50.61 -8.73 -11.12
N SER A 2 -50.95 -7.44 -11.02
CA SER A 2 -49.94 -6.37 -10.79
C SER A 2 -49.78 -5.94 -9.32
N THR A 3 -50.74 -6.23 -8.45
CA THR A 3 -50.73 -5.82 -7.03
C THR A 3 -49.86 -6.72 -6.14
N ASP A 4 -49.72 -7.99 -6.49
CA ASP A 4 -48.95 -8.97 -5.70
C ASP A 4 -47.44 -8.79 -5.90
N ASN A 5 -46.99 -8.47 -7.12
CA ASN A 5 -45.58 -8.22 -7.40
C ASN A 5 -45.07 -6.95 -6.69
N ALA A 6 -45.85 -5.86 -6.69
CA ALA A 6 -45.47 -4.63 -5.99
C ALA A 6 -45.40 -4.82 -4.46
N THR A 7 -46.29 -5.66 -3.89
CA THR A 7 -46.29 -5.97 -2.45
C THR A 7 -45.13 -6.89 -2.05
N ILE A 8 -44.76 -7.85 -2.91
CA ILE A 8 -43.59 -8.72 -2.73
C ILE A 8 -42.28 -7.94 -2.88
N GLU A 9 -42.17 -7.06 -3.88
CA GLU A 9 -40.99 -6.19 -4.10
C GLU A 9 -40.74 -5.23 -2.93
N LEU A 10 -41.80 -4.63 -2.37
CA LEU A 10 -41.71 -3.78 -1.18
C LEU A 10 -41.24 -4.55 0.07
N ASN A 11 -41.52 -5.86 0.14
CA ASN A 11 -41.06 -6.70 1.26
C ASN A 11 -39.57 -7.05 1.13
N LEU A 12 -39.08 -7.33 -0.08
CA LEU A 12 -37.67 -7.66 -0.32
C LEU A 12 -36.73 -6.46 -0.09
N ASP A 13 -37.07 -5.25 -0.56
CA ASP A 13 -36.25 -4.05 -0.30
C ASP A 13 -36.11 -3.80 1.21
N ARG A 14 -37.21 -3.97 1.96
CA ARG A 14 -37.21 -3.83 3.42
C ARG A 14 -36.32 -4.88 4.09
N GLU A 15 -36.45 -6.15 3.71
CA GLU A 15 -35.62 -7.23 4.26
C GLU A 15 -34.13 -7.01 3.97
N LEU A 16 -33.77 -6.57 2.77
CA LEU A 16 -32.39 -6.24 2.41
C LEU A 16 -31.83 -5.07 3.24
N ARG A 17 -32.63 -4.02 3.47
CA ARG A 17 -32.21 -2.89 4.33
C ARG A 17 -31.95 -3.34 5.76
N VAL A 18 -32.85 -4.15 6.34
CA VAL A 18 -32.67 -4.72 7.68
C VAL A 18 -31.39 -5.55 7.76
N LEU A 19 -31.13 -6.40 6.76
CA LEU A 19 -29.88 -7.16 6.69
C LEU A 19 -28.64 -6.26 6.75
N PHE A 20 -28.60 -5.16 5.99
CA PHE A 20 -27.46 -4.24 6.02
C PHE A 20 -27.35 -3.47 7.34
N GLU A 21 -28.47 -3.10 7.96
CA GLU A 21 -28.50 -2.49 9.30
C GLU A 21 -27.92 -3.43 10.36
N ASP A 22 -28.26 -4.72 10.31
CA ASP A 22 -27.71 -5.74 11.19
C ASP A 22 -26.20 -5.92 10.98
N ARG A 23 -25.74 -5.95 9.73
CA ARG A 23 -24.30 -6.01 9.40
C ARG A 23 -23.55 -4.79 9.91
N LEU A 24 -24.13 -3.59 9.80
CA LEU A 24 -23.55 -2.37 10.35
C LEU A 24 -23.52 -2.38 11.88
N THR A 25 -24.57 -2.91 12.52
CA THR A 25 -24.63 -3.09 13.98
C THR A 25 -23.55 -4.04 14.46
N GLN A 26 -23.32 -5.14 13.75
CA GLN A 26 -22.22 -6.06 14.01
C GLN A 26 -20.84 -5.38 13.91
N LEU A 27 -20.59 -4.61 12.83
CA LEU A 27 -19.32 -3.86 12.71
C LEU A 27 -19.11 -2.87 13.86
N LYS A 28 -20.17 -2.23 14.34
CA LYS A 28 -20.12 -1.31 15.48
C LYS A 28 -19.83 -2.04 16.79
N SER A 29 -20.49 -3.18 17.04
CA SER A 29 -20.27 -3.96 18.27
C SER A 29 -18.88 -4.57 18.34
N GLU A 30 -18.30 -4.94 17.20
CA GLU A 30 -16.93 -5.46 17.09
C GLU A 30 -15.84 -4.37 17.07
N GLY A 31 -16.22 -3.08 17.07
CA GLY A 31 -15.28 -1.95 16.97
C GLY A 31 -14.56 -1.86 15.61
N LEU A 32 -15.15 -2.43 14.56
CA LEU A 32 -14.62 -2.43 13.19
C LEU A 32 -15.27 -1.37 12.28
N TYR A 33 -16.37 -0.76 12.73
CA TYR A 33 -17.01 0.35 12.02
C TYR A 33 -16.05 1.54 11.89
N ARG A 34 -15.92 2.07 10.68
CA ARG A 34 -14.97 3.16 10.37
C ARG A 34 -15.70 4.49 10.26
N SER A 35 -15.18 5.51 10.93
CA SER A 35 -15.59 6.90 10.73
C SER A 35 -14.44 7.67 10.09
N PHE A 36 -14.69 8.32 8.95
CA PHE A 36 -13.67 9.09 8.23
C PHE A 36 -13.58 10.52 8.76
N MET A 37 -12.35 11.04 8.83
CA MET A 37 -12.06 12.41 9.26
C MET A 37 -11.78 13.27 8.02
N PRO A 38 -12.70 14.17 7.61
CA PRO A 38 -12.45 15.07 6.49
C PRO A 38 -11.40 16.12 6.86
N CYS A 39 -10.25 16.05 6.22
CA CYS A 39 -9.11 16.93 6.42
C CYS A 39 -8.97 17.90 5.23
N GLU A 40 -8.84 19.20 5.50
CA GLU A 40 -8.49 20.19 4.48
C GLU A 40 -6.96 20.37 4.46
N HIS A 41 -6.29 19.71 3.52
CA HIS A 41 -4.85 19.85 3.36
C HIS A 41 -4.49 21.22 2.76
N ASP A 42 -3.39 21.81 3.22
CA ASP A 42 -2.84 23.07 2.70
C ASP A 42 -1.36 22.90 2.38
N ALA A 43 -1.01 22.83 1.09
CA ALA A 43 0.36 22.64 0.64
C ALA A 43 1.31 23.79 1.06
N ARG A 44 0.79 24.94 1.49
CA ARG A 44 1.61 26.05 2.04
C ARG A 44 2.04 25.79 3.48
N HIS A 45 1.42 24.82 4.16
CA HIS A 45 1.73 24.45 5.53
C HIS A 45 1.93 22.92 5.64
N PRO A 46 3.06 22.39 5.13
CA PRO A 46 3.26 20.96 5.08
C PRO A 46 3.19 20.26 6.44
N GLY A 47 2.72 19.01 6.43
CA GLY A 47 2.52 18.23 7.65
C GLY A 47 1.32 18.65 8.51
N THR A 48 0.55 19.67 8.11
CA THR A 48 -0.66 20.11 8.83
C THR A 48 -1.92 20.03 7.97
N THR A 49 -3.08 20.01 8.63
CA THR A 49 -4.40 20.07 7.98
C THR A 49 -5.39 20.84 8.84
N ARG A 50 -6.54 21.23 8.27
CA ARG A 50 -7.68 21.76 9.03
C ARG A 50 -8.74 20.67 9.22
N TYR A 51 -9.14 20.44 10.47
CA TYR A 51 -10.25 19.57 10.84
C TYR A 51 -11.17 20.32 11.80
N ARG A 52 -12.47 20.40 11.48
CA ARG A 52 -13.46 21.17 12.28
C ARG A 52 -12.97 22.59 12.62
N GLN A 53 -12.45 23.29 11.60
CA GLN A 53 -11.90 24.65 11.71
C GLN A 53 -10.67 24.82 12.61
N ARG A 54 -10.01 23.74 13.04
CA ARG A 54 -8.76 23.77 13.81
C ARG A 54 -7.60 23.28 12.97
N GLN A 55 -6.44 23.93 13.08
CA GLN A 55 -5.20 23.46 12.49
C GLN A 55 -4.56 22.38 13.37
N VAL A 56 -4.13 21.29 12.73
CA VAL A 56 -3.74 20.05 13.40
C VAL A 56 -2.59 19.42 12.65
N GLU A 57 -1.66 18.82 13.38
CA GLU A 57 -0.50 18.12 12.81
C GLU A 57 -0.89 16.71 12.39
N VAL A 58 -0.39 16.24 11.24
CA VAL A 58 -0.70 14.90 10.71
C VAL A 58 0.49 13.97 10.96
N TRP A 59 0.31 13.03 11.89
CA TRP A 59 1.33 12.06 12.31
C TRP A 59 1.05 10.63 11.79
N CYS A 60 0.10 10.50 10.86
CA CYS A 60 -0.32 9.20 10.30
C CYS A 60 -0.45 9.23 8.77
N SER A 61 0.18 10.22 8.12
CA SER A 61 0.26 10.26 6.66
C SER A 61 1.26 9.21 6.16
N ASN A 62 1.01 8.66 4.98
CA ASN A 62 1.99 7.84 4.28
C ASN A 62 2.78 8.64 3.22
N ASP A 63 2.55 9.95 3.10
CA ASP A 63 3.40 10.86 2.32
C ASP A 63 4.72 11.09 3.08
N TYR A 64 5.54 10.04 3.17
CA TYR A 64 6.67 9.94 4.09
C TYR A 64 7.73 11.02 3.89
N LEU A 65 7.90 11.49 2.65
CA LEU A 65 8.86 12.52 2.28
C LEU A 65 8.21 13.89 2.06
N GLY A 66 6.88 14.00 2.21
CA GLY A 66 6.15 15.25 1.96
C GLY A 66 6.10 15.66 0.49
N LEU A 67 6.41 14.77 -0.45
CA LEU A 67 6.51 15.10 -1.87
C LEU A 67 5.17 15.49 -2.49
N SER A 68 4.04 15.11 -1.88
CA SER A 68 2.73 15.59 -2.34
C SER A 68 2.56 17.11 -2.21
N GLN A 69 3.42 17.74 -1.39
CA GLN A 69 3.43 19.17 -1.09
C GLN A 69 4.70 19.86 -1.58
N ASP A 70 5.59 19.15 -2.28
CA ASP A 70 6.82 19.72 -2.84
C ASP A 70 6.46 20.72 -3.96
N PRO A 71 6.98 21.98 -3.92
CA PRO A 71 6.66 22.99 -4.91
C PRO A 71 7.05 22.63 -6.36
N GLN A 72 8.11 21.85 -6.55
CA GLN A 72 8.55 21.40 -7.88
C GLN A 72 7.57 20.35 -8.43
N VAL A 73 7.15 19.39 -7.59
CA VAL A 73 6.15 18.38 -7.96
C VAL A 73 4.80 19.01 -8.29
N ILE A 74 4.32 19.94 -7.45
CA ILE A 74 3.09 20.70 -7.70
C ILE A 74 3.23 21.57 -8.96
N GLY A 75 4.39 22.22 -9.15
CA GLY A 75 4.69 23.03 -10.33
C GLY A 75 4.56 22.20 -11.61
N ARG A 76 5.22 21.03 -11.64
CA ARG A 76 5.16 20.10 -12.76
C ARG A 76 3.74 19.63 -13.06
N LEU A 77 2.98 19.27 -12.04
CA LEU A 77 1.57 18.89 -12.17
C LEU A 77 0.75 20.02 -12.85
N ARG A 78 0.92 21.26 -12.37
CA ARG A 78 0.18 22.42 -12.89
C ARG A 78 0.52 22.74 -14.33
N GLU A 79 1.80 22.74 -14.67
CA GLU A 79 2.29 22.97 -16.03
C GLU A 79 1.75 21.92 -17.00
N SER A 80 1.87 20.64 -16.64
CA SER A 80 1.40 19.55 -17.47
C SER A 80 -0.14 19.56 -17.61
N ALA A 81 -0.87 19.83 -16.54
CA ALA A 81 -2.33 19.94 -16.59
C ALA A 81 -2.81 21.11 -17.47
N ALA A 82 -2.07 22.23 -17.50
CA ALA A 82 -2.38 23.35 -18.38
C ALA A 82 -2.19 23.01 -19.87
N LEU A 83 -1.25 22.11 -20.19
CA LEU A 83 -0.93 21.69 -21.56
C LEU A 83 -1.79 20.52 -22.04
N HIS A 84 -2.03 19.54 -21.17
CA HIS A 84 -2.58 18.24 -21.54
C HIS A 84 -3.98 17.98 -20.96
N GLY A 85 -4.49 18.88 -20.13
CA GLY A 85 -5.76 18.71 -19.42
C GLY A 85 -5.64 17.86 -18.16
N SER A 86 -6.77 17.64 -17.50
CA SER A 86 -6.85 16.98 -16.19
C SER A 86 -7.00 15.46 -16.24
N GLY A 87 -7.26 14.87 -17.41
CA GLY A 87 -7.52 13.45 -17.56
C GLY A 87 -7.11 12.92 -18.93
N THR A 88 -6.97 11.60 -19.04
CA THR A 88 -6.61 10.93 -20.30
C THR A 88 -7.77 10.81 -21.28
N GLY A 89 -9.01 10.78 -20.77
CA GLY A 89 -10.21 10.60 -21.60
C GLY A 89 -10.42 9.18 -22.13
N GLY A 90 -9.61 8.20 -21.71
CA GLY A 90 -9.70 6.83 -22.22
C GLY A 90 -8.86 5.80 -21.46
N SER A 91 -9.03 4.53 -21.79
CA SER A 91 -8.17 3.45 -21.29
C SER A 91 -6.82 3.45 -22.02
N ARG A 92 -5.83 2.68 -21.53
CA ARG A 92 -4.54 2.55 -22.20
C ARG A 92 -4.67 2.17 -23.68
N ASN A 93 -5.63 1.31 -24.01
CA ASN A 93 -5.88 0.85 -25.38
C ASN A 93 -6.62 1.87 -26.27
N ILE A 94 -7.45 2.73 -25.68
CA ILE A 94 -8.30 3.68 -26.42
C ILE A 94 -7.88 5.10 -26.04
N ALA A 95 -6.91 5.65 -26.77
CA ALA A 95 -6.40 7.02 -26.66
C ALA A 95 -5.82 7.44 -25.28
N GLY A 96 -5.77 6.56 -24.27
CA GLY A 96 -5.32 6.91 -22.92
C GLY A 96 -3.84 6.67 -22.63
N THR A 97 -3.07 6.07 -23.53
CA THR A 97 -1.61 5.94 -23.36
C THR A 97 -0.92 7.24 -23.77
N SER A 98 -0.39 7.97 -22.80
CA SER A 98 0.46 9.14 -23.03
C SER A 98 1.95 8.78 -23.09
N ILE A 99 2.78 9.70 -23.59
CA ILE A 99 4.24 9.58 -23.57
C ILE A 99 4.79 9.38 -22.14
N SER A 100 4.17 10.00 -21.15
CA SER A 100 4.59 9.91 -19.75
C SER A 100 4.32 8.53 -19.13
N HIS A 101 3.35 7.77 -19.65
CA HIS A 101 3.20 6.36 -19.26
C HIS A 101 4.42 5.56 -19.70
N VAL A 102 4.78 5.68 -20.98
CA VAL A 102 5.88 4.94 -21.59
C VAL A 102 7.20 5.29 -20.91
N GLU A 103 7.43 6.58 -20.66
CA GLU A 103 8.66 7.04 -20.00
C GLU A 103 8.73 6.58 -18.54
N LEU A 104 7.64 6.68 -17.78
CA LEU A 104 7.61 6.21 -16.39
C LEU A 104 7.83 4.69 -16.31
N GLU A 105 7.16 3.90 -17.16
CA GLU A 105 7.35 2.44 -17.24
C GLU A 105 8.80 2.07 -17.57
N ARG A 106 9.44 2.81 -18.49
CA ARG A 106 10.85 2.62 -18.84
C ARG A 106 11.78 2.94 -17.66
N GLN A 107 11.56 4.06 -16.98
CA GLN A 107 12.38 4.45 -15.82
C GLN A 107 12.21 3.48 -14.65
N LEU A 108 10.99 3.00 -14.40
CA LEU A 108 10.71 2.00 -13.37
C LEU A 108 11.44 0.68 -13.63
N ALA A 109 11.38 0.18 -14.87
CA ALA A 109 12.10 -1.03 -15.25
C ALA A 109 13.62 -0.86 -15.02
N GLN A 110 14.18 0.29 -15.43
CA GLN A 110 15.58 0.62 -15.21
C GLN A 110 15.94 0.74 -13.72
N TRP A 111 15.07 1.35 -12.92
CA TRP A 111 15.31 1.59 -11.49
C TRP A 111 15.46 0.29 -10.70
N HIS A 112 14.68 -0.72 -11.08
CA HIS A 112 14.66 -2.04 -10.44
C HIS A 112 15.55 -3.08 -11.14
N GLY A 113 16.24 -2.71 -12.23
CA GLY A 113 17.00 -3.66 -13.05
C GLY A 113 16.13 -4.77 -13.63
N LYS A 114 14.90 -4.45 -14.05
CA LYS A 114 13.94 -5.40 -14.66
C LYS A 114 13.75 -5.13 -16.14
N GLU A 115 13.24 -6.13 -16.85
CA GLU A 115 13.04 -6.04 -18.29
C GLU A 115 11.93 -5.05 -18.66
N GLN A 116 10.82 -5.06 -17.92
CA GLN A 116 9.70 -4.13 -18.11
C GLN A 116 9.02 -3.78 -16.78
N ALA A 117 8.26 -2.69 -16.79
CA ALA A 117 7.32 -2.33 -15.75
C ALA A 117 5.97 -1.94 -16.34
N LEU A 118 4.92 -2.08 -15.54
CA LEU A 118 3.55 -1.73 -15.92
C LEU A 118 2.90 -0.88 -14.85
N VAL A 119 2.37 0.27 -15.24
CA VAL A 119 1.72 1.23 -14.33
C VAL A 119 0.22 0.97 -14.24
N PHE A 120 -0.30 0.97 -13.02
CA PHE A 120 -1.69 0.79 -12.63
C PHE A 120 -2.21 2.03 -11.86
N ASN A 121 -3.54 2.17 -11.80
CA ASN A 121 -4.19 3.28 -11.09
C ASN A 121 -3.97 3.30 -9.56
N GLY A 122 -3.42 2.24 -8.98
CA GLY A 122 -3.11 2.16 -7.56
C GLY A 122 -2.37 0.87 -7.19
N GLY A 123 -1.71 0.86 -6.03
CA GLY A 123 -1.01 -0.33 -5.53
C GLY A 123 -1.91 -1.53 -5.28
N TYR A 124 -3.13 -1.29 -4.76
CA TYR A 124 -4.10 -2.36 -4.55
C TYR A 124 -4.44 -3.07 -5.86
N THR A 125 -4.79 -2.30 -6.90
CA THR A 125 -5.14 -2.84 -8.22
C THR A 125 -3.94 -3.47 -8.90
N ALA A 126 -2.73 -2.93 -8.75
CA ALA A 126 -1.51 -3.57 -9.24
C ALA A 126 -1.35 -4.99 -8.67
N ASN A 127 -1.32 -5.12 -7.34
CA ASN A 127 -1.21 -6.42 -6.67
C ASN A 127 -2.34 -7.37 -7.06
N PHE A 128 -3.59 -6.91 -6.97
CA PHE A 128 -4.77 -7.74 -7.23
C PHE A 128 -4.80 -8.25 -8.67
N GLU A 129 -4.70 -7.37 -9.65
CA GLU A 129 -4.81 -7.71 -11.07
C GLU A 129 -3.63 -8.54 -11.55
N PHE A 130 -2.41 -8.21 -11.12
CA PHE A 130 -1.23 -8.93 -11.58
C PHE A 130 -1.18 -10.34 -11.02
N LEU A 131 -1.36 -10.51 -9.70
CA LEU A 131 -1.35 -11.84 -9.08
C LEU A 131 -2.49 -12.71 -9.59
N SER A 132 -3.71 -12.18 -9.66
CA SER A 132 -4.84 -12.96 -10.18
C SER A 132 -4.63 -13.41 -11.63
N THR A 133 -4.15 -12.50 -12.50
CA THR A 133 -3.86 -12.82 -13.91
C THR A 133 -2.72 -13.83 -14.05
N LEU A 134 -1.63 -13.66 -13.29
CA LEU A 134 -0.49 -14.57 -13.29
C LEU A 134 -0.88 -15.98 -12.85
N ILE A 135 -1.59 -16.09 -11.73
CA ILE A 135 -2.02 -17.38 -11.16
C ILE A 135 -2.98 -18.10 -12.10
N ALA A 136 -3.89 -17.37 -12.77
CA ALA A 136 -4.78 -17.95 -13.76
C ALA A 136 -4.03 -18.47 -15.00
N ALA A 137 -2.92 -17.84 -15.36
CA ALA A 137 -2.17 -18.15 -16.57
C ALA A 137 -1.17 -19.31 -16.40
N VAL A 138 -0.72 -19.60 -15.18
CA VAL A 138 0.25 -20.67 -14.91
C VAL A 138 -0.44 -21.86 -14.25
N PRO A 139 -0.68 -22.97 -14.99
CA PRO A 139 -1.30 -24.17 -14.44
C PRO A 139 -0.51 -24.73 -13.25
N ASP A 140 -1.25 -25.23 -12.26
CA ASP A 140 -0.71 -25.92 -11.08
C ASP A 140 0.30 -25.12 -10.25
N MET A 141 0.33 -23.79 -10.38
CA MET A 141 1.23 -22.95 -9.58
C MET A 141 0.91 -23.06 -8.08
N ALA A 142 1.91 -23.42 -7.28
CA ALA A 142 1.85 -23.42 -5.83
C ALA A 142 2.26 -22.04 -5.29
N ILE A 143 1.42 -21.46 -4.43
CA ILE A 143 1.63 -20.12 -3.86
C ILE A 143 2.04 -20.25 -2.39
N PHE A 144 3.11 -19.57 -2.01
CA PHE A 144 3.62 -19.48 -0.64
C PHE A 144 3.47 -18.03 -0.19
N SER A 145 2.52 -17.75 0.70
CA SER A 145 2.20 -16.39 1.14
C SER A 145 2.58 -16.21 2.60
N ASP A 146 3.29 -15.12 2.90
CA ASP A 146 3.45 -14.69 4.28
C ASP A 146 2.06 -14.44 4.91
N SER A 147 1.91 -14.82 6.18
CA SER A 147 0.65 -14.72 6.91
C SER A 147 0.15 -13.29 7.15
N LEU A 148 1.03 -12.28 7.11
CA LEU A 148 0.71 -10.87 7.31
C LEU A 148 0.66 -10.04 6.02
N ASN A 149 0.76 -10.68 4.86
CA ASN A 149 0.66 -10.02 3.57
C ASN A 149 -0.56 -9.09 3.47
N HIS A 150 -0.35 -7.97 2.81
CA HIS A 150 -1.35 -6.93 2.60
C HIS A 150 -2.59 -7.50 1.89
N ARG A 151 -3.74 -6.89 2.18
CA ARG A 151 -5.03 -7.40 1.71
C ARG A 151 -5.11 -7.50 0.17
N SER A 152 -4.44 -6.61 -0.56
CA SER A 152 -4.39 -6.67 -2.03
C SER A 152 -3.73 -7.94 -2.56
N LEU A 153 -2.63 -8.38 -1.94
CA LEU A 153 -1.93 -9.62 -2.26
C LEU A 153 -2.83 -10.83 -2.00
N ILE A 154 -3.44 -10.86 -0.81
CA ILE A 154 -4.36 -11.92 -0.40
C ILE A 154 -5.55 -12.04 -1.37
N GLU A 155 -6.18 -10.92 -1.73
CA GLU A 155 -7.32 -10.93 -2.65
C GLU A 155 -6.93 -11.36 -4.07
N GLY A 156 -5.75 -10.95 -4.56
CA GLY A 156 -5.21 -11.41 -5.84
C GLY A 156 -5.01 -12.93 -5.86
N ILE A 157 -4.39 -13.48 -4.82
CA ILE A 157 -4.17 -14.93 -4.64
C ILE A 157 -5.50 -15.69 -4.53
N ARG A 158 -6.51 -15.12 -3.87
CA ARG A 158 -7.81 -15.78 -3.64
C ARG A 158 -8.72 -15.79 -4.86
N ARG A 159 -8.45 -14.96 -5.87
CA ARG A 159 -9.31 -14.81 -7.04
C ARG A 159 -9.51 -16.10 -7.82
N HIS A 160 -8.47 -16.94 -7.90
CA HIS A 160 -8.49 -18.22 -8.60
C HIS A 160 -8.18 -19.38 -7.65
N PRO A 161 -8.78 -20.56 -7.86
CA PRO A 161 -8.35 -21.77 -7.17
C PRO A 161 -6.88 -22.07 -7.47
N CYS A 162 -6.07 -22.20 -6.44
CA CYS A 162 -4.66 -22.57 -6.52
C CYS A 162 -4.25 -23.28 -5.23
N GLN A 163 -3.17 -24.06 -5.29
CA GLN A 163 -2.55 -24.64 -4.10
C GLN A 163 -1.86 -23.51 -3.32
N LYS A 164 -2.23 -23.34 -2.05
CA LYS A 164 -1.75 -22.23 -1.22
C LYS A 164 -1.18 -22.75 0.08
N PHE A 165 0.02 -22.30 0.39
CA PHE A 165 0.71 -22.51 1.65
C PHE A 165 0.88 -21.14 2.31
N ILE A 166 0.44 -21.03 3.56
CA ILE A 166 0.62 -19.82 4.35
C ILE A 166 1.70 -20.13 5.37
N PHE A 167 2.84 -19.47 5.29
CA PHE A 167 3.89 -19.60 6.30
C PHE A 167 3.69 -18.52 7.37
N PRO A 168 3.95 -18.83 8.66
CA PRO A 168 3.96 -17.84 9.71
C PRO A 168 4.88 -16.66 9.36
N HIS A 169 4.53 -15.48 9.84
CA HIS A 169 5.20 -14.24 9.48
C HIS A 169 6.73 -14.32 9.66
N ASN A 170 7.47 -14.03 8.59
CA ASN A 170 8.94 -14.07 8.54
C ASN A 170 9.58 -15.44 8.92
N ASP A 171 8.80 -16.53 9.03
CA ASP A 171 9.27 -17.87 9.36
C ASP A 171 9.79 -18.61 8.11
N VAL A 172 11.07 -18.37 7.81
CA VAL A 172 11.78 -18.98 6.68
C VAL A 172 11.97 -20.49 6.81
N GLU A 173 11.96 -21.04 8.04
CA GLU A 173 12.07 -22.49 8.24
C GLU A 173 10.78 -23.20 7.84
N THR A 174 9.63 -22.63 8.21
CA THR A 174 8.34 -23.14 7.78
C THR A 174 8.16 -22.95 6.28
N LEU A 175 8.58 -21.82 5.72
CA LEU A 175 8.61 -21.60 4.27
C LEU A 175 9.42 -22.70 3.57
N GLU A 176 10.64 -23.00 4.03
CA GLU A 176 11.48 -24.06 3.45
C GLU A 176 10.81 -25.43 3.51
N LYS A 177 10.21 -25.81 4.65
CA LYS A 177 9.47 -27.07 4.80
C LYS A 177 8.30 -27.16 3.82
N GLN A 178 7.56 -26.06 3.63
CA GLN A 178 6.46 -25.99 2.68
C GLN A 178 6.98 -26.11 1.23
N LEU A 179 8.04 -25.38 0.86
CA LEU A 179 8.66 -25.44 -0.46
C LEU A 179 9.16 -26.87 -0.78
N ALA A 180 9.81 -27.53 0.18
CA ALA A 180 10.30 -28.90 0.05
C ALA A 180 9.18 -29.95 -0.10
N SER A 181 7.96 -29.64 0.33
CA SER A 181 6.79 -30.52 0.18
C SER A 181 6.21 -30.53 -1.24
N VAL A 182 6.63 -29.58 -2.09
CA VAL A 182 6.17 -29.42 -3.47
C VAL A 182 7.26 -29.86 -4.45
N PRO A 183 6.96 -30.67 -5.48
CA PRO A 183 7.95 -31.10 -6.46
C PRO A 183 8.71 -29.93 -7.10
N LEU A 184 10.02 -30.09 -7.33
CA LEU A 184 10.84 -29.05 -7.98
C LEU A 184 10.28 -28.62 -9.34
N SER A 185 9.74 -29.57 -10.13
CA SER A 185 9.15 -29.32 -11.44
C SER A 185 7.83 -28.55 -11.42
N GLN A 186 7.15 -28.44 -10.27
CA GLN A 186 5.90 -27.68 -10.16
C GLN A 186 6.22 -26.18 -10.03
N PRO A 187 5.55 -25.29 -10.80
CA PRO A 187 5.74 -23.84 -10.68
C PRO A 187 5.42 -23.35 -9.27
N LYS A 188 6.27 -22.46 -8.72
CA LYS A 188 6.12 -21.91 -7.37
C LYS A 188 6.22 -20.39 -7.40
N LEU A 189 5.44 -19.73 -6.54
CA LEU A 189 5.53 -18.29 -6.30
C LEU A 189 5.55 -18.01 -4.80
N ILE A 190 6.61 -17.35 -4.32
CA ILE A 190 6.68 -16.84 -2.94
C ILE A 190 6.25 -15.38 -2.96
N VAL A 191 5.27 -15.02 -2.13
CA VAL A 191 4.67 -13.67 -2.06
C VAL A 191 4.91 -13.11 -0.67
N PHE A 192 5.56 -11.95 -0.58
CA PHE A 192 5.91 -11.31 0.68
C PHE A 192 6.10 -9.79 0.52
N GLU A 193 6.10 -9.05 1.64
CA GLU A 193 6.40 -7.62 1.71
C GLU A 193 7.84 -7.42 2.18
N SER A 194 8.47 -6.33 1.74
CA SER A 194 9.79 -5.93 2.24
C SER A 194 9.71 -5.31 3.65
N ILE A 195 8.75 -4.40 3.86
CA ILE A 195 8.39 -3.78 5.14
C ILE A 195 6.90 -3.95 5.37
N TYR A 196 6.54 -4.54 6.51
CA TYR A 196 5.13 -4.79 6.85
C TYR A 196 4.51 -3.58 7.52
N SER A 197 3.49 -3.02 6.88
CA SER A 197 2.89 -1.71 7.23
C SER A 197 2.40 -1.55 8.68
N MET A 198 2.02 -2.65 9.33
CA MET A 198 1.36 -2.64 10.64
C MET A 198 2.28 -3.05 11.79
N ASP A 199 3.50 -3.49 11.51
CA ASP A 199 4.48 -3.91 12.53
C ASP A 199 5.82 -3.19 12.34
N GLY A 200 6.12 -2.75 11.11
CA GLY A 200 7.31 -1.96 10.77
C GLY A 200 8.60 -2.77 10.72
N ASP A 201 8.52 -4.09 10.80
CA ASP A 201 9.63 -4.99 10.64
C ASP A 201 9.93 -5.27 9.15
N ILE A 202 11.12 -5.84 8.93
CA ILE A 202 11.71 -6.04 7.60
C ILE A 202 11.81 -7.54 7.35
N ALA A 203 11.38 -7.99 6.15
CA ALA A 203 11.51 -9.39 5.76
C ALA A 203 12.97 -9.83 5.62
N PRO A 204 13.30 -11.11 5.87
CA PRO A 204 14.60 -11.69 5.55
C PRO A 204 14.75 -11.94 4.04
N ILE A 205 14.75 -10.87 3.23
CA ILE A 205 14.69 -10.89 1.75
C ILE A 205 15.74 -11.84 1.16
N GLN A 206 17.01 -11.72 1.58
CA GLN A 206 18.11 -12.53 1.03
C GLN A 206 17.88 -14.03 1.26
N VAL A 207 17.43 -14.42 2.47
CA VAL A 207 17.15 -15.82 2.82
C VAL A 207 15.98 -16.36 1.99
N ILE A 208 14.92 -15.55 1.80
CA ILE A 208 13.77 -15.93 0.99
C ILE A 208 14.18 -16.14 -0.48
N LEU A 209 15.07 -15.30 -1.01
CA LEU A 209 15.58 -15.43 -2.38
C LEU A 209 16.52 -16.63 -2.54
N ASP A 210 17.35 -16.93 -1.53
CA ASP A 210 18.16 -18.15 -1.53
C ASP A 210 17.29 -19.42 -1.55
N LEU A 211 16.16 -19.41 -0.84
CA LEU A 211 15.15 -20.48 -0.91
C LEU A 211 14.47 -20.50 -2.29
N ALA A 212 14.14 -19.34 -2.86
CA ALA A 212 13.55 -19.26 -4.19
C ALA A 212 14.45 -19.90 -5.26
N ASP A 213 15.75 -19.59 -5.23
CA ASP A 213 16.75 -20.19 -6.12
C ASP A 213 16.85 -21.72 -5.92
N ARG A 214 16.94 -22.16 -4.65
CA ARG A 214 17.05 -23.59 -4.29
C ARG A 214 15.84 -24.42 -4.74
N TYR A 215 14.64 -23.86 -4.62
CA TYR A 215 13.37 -24.56 -4.89
C TYR A 215 12.72 -24.20 -6.23
N GLN A 216 13.43 -23.45 -7.09
CA GLN A 216 12.98 -23.00 -8.40
C GLN A 216 11.65 -22.24 -8.34
N ALA A 217 11.54 -21.31 -7.40
CA ALA A 217 10.37 -20.46 -7.22
C ALA A 217 10.60 -19.06 -7.77
N TRP A 218 9.54 -18.46 -8.33
CA TRP A 218 9.50 -17.02 -8.53
C TRP A 218 9.19 -16.31 -7.20
N THR A 219 9.55 -15.03 -7.13
CA THR A 219 9.21 -14.17 -6.00
C THR A 219 8.40 -12.95 -6.42
N PHE A 220 7.36 -12.65 -5.66
CA PHE A 220 6.60 -11.41 -5.75
C PHE A 220 6.85 -10.61 -4.48
N LEU A 221 7.67 -9.57 -4.60
CA LEU A 221 8.08 -8.72 -3.50
C LEU A 221 7.34 -7.38 -3.56
N ASP A 222 6.58 -7.08 -2.51
CA ASP A 222 5.91 -5.80 -2.35
C ASP A 222 6.83 -4.81 -1.58
N GLU A 223 7.33 -3.79 -2.30
CA GLU A 223 8.22 -2.74 -1.80
C GLU A 223 7.49 -1.42 -1.54
N THR A 224 6.16 -1.48 -1.41
CA THR A 224 5.27 -0.34 -1.19
C THR A 224 5.71 0.61 -0.06
N HIS A 225 6.28 0.07 1.02
CA HIS A 225 6.74 0.85 2.18
C HIS A 225 8.25 1.12 2.17
N ALA A 226 8.98 0.68 1.14
CA ALA A 226 10.43 0.84 1.05
C ALA A 226 10.84 1.80 -0.08
N ILE A 227 10.14 1.75 -1.21
CA ILE A 227 10.43 2.61 -2.36
C ILE A 227 10.40 4.08 -1.96
N GLY A 228 11.40 4.82 -2.41
CA GLY A 228 11.68 6.21 -2.08
C GLY A 228 12.55 6.40 -0.85
N LEU A 229 12.63 5.41 0.05
CA LEU A 229 13.18 5.58 1.41
C LEU A 229 14.46 4.79 1.67
N TYR A 230 14.71 3.73 0.90
CA TYR A 230 15.85 2.81 1.07
C TYR A 230 16.57 2.61 -0.25
N GLY A 231 17.86 2.28 -0.18
CA GLY A 231 18.75 2.14 -1.32
C GLY A 231 19.31 3.49 -1.77
N ALA A 232 20.45 3.43 -2.46
CA ALA A 232 21.21 4.61 -2.88
C ALA A 232 20.39 5.55 -3.79
N SER A 233 19.56 5.01 -4.67
CA SER A 233 18.67 5.77 -5.55
C SER A 233 17.21 5.80 -5.07
N GLY A 234 16.89 5.11 -3.98
CA GLY A 234 15.54 5.01 -3.43
C GLY A 234 14.74 3.84 -4.01
N ALA A 235 15.36 2.88 -4.69
CA ALA A 235 14.62 1.80 -5.36
C ALA A 235 13.97 0.82 -4.37
N GLY A 236 14.32 0.87 -3.08
CA GLY A 236 13.74 0.02 -2.05
C GLY A 236 14.80 -0.75 -1.28
N LEU A 237 14.35 -1.68 -0.45
CA LEU A 237 15.23 -2.49 0.39
C LEU A 237 16.08 -3.47 -0.43
N CYS A 238 15.58 -3.99 -1.55
CA CYS A 238 16.41 -4.77 -2.47
C CYS A 238 17.69 -4.00 -2.87
N GLU A 239 17.58 -2.72 -3.21
CA GLU A 239 18.75 -1.90 -3.55
C GLU A 239 19.66 -1.67 -2.34
N GLU A 240 19.08 -1.42 -1.15
CA GLU A 240 19.84 -1.23 0.09
C GLU A 240 20.74 -2.43 0.42
N ILE A 241 20.26 -3.65 0.17
CA ILE A 241 21.00 -4.89 0.44
C ILE A 241 21.68 -5.47 -0.81
N GLU A 242 21.78 -4.68 -1.89
CA GLU A 242 22.41 -5.05 -3.17
C GLU A 242 21.85 -6.34 -3.81
N GLU A 243 20.55 -6.56 -3.65
CA GLU A 243 19.85 -7.74 -4.11
C GLU A 243 18.99 -7.46 -5.35
N THR A 244 19.15 -8.29 -6.37
CA THR A 244 18.50 -8.08 -7.68
C THR A 244 17.67 -9.28 -8.15
N ARG A 245 17.72 -10.40 -7.42
CA ARG A 245 17.10 -11.68 -7.82
C ARG A 245 15.58 -11.72 -7.72
N ALA A 246 14.94 -10.77 -7.02
CA ALA A 246 13.48 -10.73 -6.89
C ALA A 246 12.80 -10.76 -8.28
N THR A 247 11.86 -11.69 -8.53
CA THR A 247 11.29 -11.85 -9.88
C THR A 247 10.37 -10.69 -10.25
N PHE A 248 9.46 -10.34 -9.35
CA PHE A 248 8.55 -9.21 -9.48
C PHE A 248 8.74 -8.26 -8.30
N ILE A 249 8.83 -6.97 -8.59
CA ILE A 249 8.85 -5.91 -7.58
C ILE A 249 7.61 -5.05 -7.78
N GLN A 250 6.82 -4.89 -6.71
CA GLN A 250 5.67 -4.01 -6.69
C GLN A 250 5.96 -2.73 -5.92
N GLY A 251 5.51 -1.60 -6.45
CA GLY A 251 5.63 -0.29 -5.81
C GLY A 251 4.41 0.60 -5.94
N VAL A 252 4.34 1.66 -5.14
CA VAL A 252 3.26 2.65 -5.17
C VAL A 252 3.79 4.07 -5.24
N PHE A 253 2.99 4.95 -5.83
CA PHE A 253 3.31 6.38 -5.85
C PHE A 253 2.58 7.17 -4.76
N GLY A 254 1.51 6.62 -4.21
CA GLY A 254 0.69 7.26 -3.16
C GLY A 254 1.28 7.27 -1.75
N LYS A 255 2.60 7.08 -1.62
CA LYS A 255 3.33 7.10 -0.35
C LYS A 255 4.53 8.02 -0.43
N ALA A 256 5.75 7.49 -0.35
CA ALA A 256 6.98 8.29 -0.41
C ALA A 256 7.07 9.18 -1.65
N MET A 257 6.51 8.75 -2.80
CA MET A 257 6.51 9.53 -4.04
C MET A 257 5.46 10.65 -4.08
N GLY A 258 4.55 10.74 -3.12
CA GLY A 258 3.63 11.87 -2.98
C GLY A 258 2.56 12.04 -4.08
N THR A 259 2.38 11.06 -4.99
CA THR A 259 1.39 11.16 -6.08
C THR A 259 0.33 10.05 -5.99
N LEU A 260 -0.08 9.42 -7.10
CA LEU A 260 -1.10 8.38 -7.13
C LEU A 260 -0.76 7.36 -8.21
N GLY A 261 -0.97 6.09 -7.88
CA GLY A 261 -0.76 4.95 -8.78
C GLY A 261 0.05 3.85 -8.10
N GLY A 262 0.29 2.79 -8.85
CA GLY A 262 1.20 1.72 -8.49
C GLY A 262 1.78 1.07 -9.73
N TYR A 263 2.75 0.20 -9.55
CA TYR A 263 3.40 -0.49 -10.66
C TYR A 263 3.93 -1.84 -10.24
N ILE A 264 4.16 -2.70 -11.23
CA ILE A 264 4.93 -3.93 -11.05
C ILE A 264 6.00 -3.98 -12.13
N ALA A 265 7.23 -4.29 -11.73
CA ALA A 265 8.38 -4.50 -12.60
C ALA A 265 8.79 -5.98 -12.57
N GLY A 266 9.17 -6.55 -13.71
CA GLY A 266 9.52 -7.97 -13.83
C GLY A 266 9.88 -8.40 -15.26
N PRO A 267 9.83 -9.72 -15.57
CA PRO A 267 10.07 -10.24 -16.91
C PRO A 267 9.09 -9.68 -17.94
N ALA A 268 9.62 -9.29 -19.11
CA ALA A 268 8.87 -8.63 -20.17
C ALA A 268 7.69 -9.47 -20.65
N SER A 269 7.88 -10.77 -20.82
CA SER A 269 6.83 -11.68 -21.29
C SER A 269 5.64 -11.76 -20.32
N VAL A 270 5.89 -11.74 -19.01
CA VAL A 270 4.84 -11.80 -17.98
C VAL A 270 4.15 -10.45 -17.87
N VAL A 271 4.92 -9.36 -17.84
CA VAL A 271 4.39 -8.00 -17.81
C VAL A 271 3.50 -7.73 -19.02
N ASP A 272 3.93 -8.14 -20.21
CA ASP A 272 3.18 -7.98 -21.46
C ASP A 272 1.91 -8.85 -21.50
N PHE A 273 1.97 -10.07 -20.95
CA PHE A 273 0.81 -10.92 -20.79
C PHE A 273 -0.24 -10.28 -19.86
N VAL A 274 0.19 -9.76 -18.70
CA VAL A 274 -0.70 -9.06 -17.75
C VAL A 274 -1.31 -7.83 -18.40
N ARG A 275 -0.51 -7.00 -19.09
CA ARG A 275 -0.98 -5.84 -19.87
C ARG A 275 -2.09 -6.23 -20.87
N SER A 276 -2.01 -7.44 -21.42
CA SER A 276 -2.91 -7.95 -22.46
C SER A 276 -4.11 -8.71 -21.93
N SER A 277 -4.12 -9.12 -20.65
CA SER A 277 -5.13 -10.05 -20.10
C SER A 277 -5.81 -9.57 -18.83
N ALA A 278 -5.20 -8.66 -18.07
CA ALA A 278 -5.74 -8.21 -16.78
C ALA A 278 -6.92 -7.24 -16.97
N PRO A 279 -8.16 -7.61 -16.59
CA PRO A 279 -9.34 -6.80 -16.86
C PRO A 279 -9.31 -5.45 -16.14
N GLY A 280 -8.81 -5.38 -14.90
CA GLY A 280 -8.69 -4.12 -14.16
C GLY A 280 -7.59 -3.20 -14.67
N PHE A 281 -6.71 -3.68 -15.55
CA PHE A 281 -5.79 -2.84 -16.33
C PHE A 281 -6.43 -2.38 -17.66
N ILE A 282 -7.07 -3.29 -18.39
CA ILE A 282 -7.60 -3.03 -19.75
C ILE A 282 -8.84 -2.14 -19.73
N PHE A 283 -9.78 -2.41 -18.82
CA PHE A 283 -11.12 -1.83 -18.81
C PHE A 283 -11.26 -0.68 -17.80
N THR A 284 -10.16 0.01 -17.51
CA THR A 284 -10.14 1.21 -16.67
C THR A 284 -9.54 2.40 -17.42
N THR A 285 -9.95 3.61 -17.05
CA THR A 285 -9.35 4.85 -17.57
C THR A 285 -7.91 4.96 -17.08
N ALA A 286 -6.98 5.33 -17.96
CA ALA A 286 -5.57 5.45 -17.63
C ALA A 286 -5.26 6.69 -16.76
N LEU A 287 -4.17 6.64 -15.99
CA LEU A 287 -3.74 7.76 -15.14
C LEU A 287 -3.49 9.04 -15.96
N PRO A 288 -3.96 10.22 -15.51
CA PRO A 288 -3.73 11.50 -16.21
C PRO A 288 -2.26 11.79 -16.48
N GLN A 289 -1.94 12.30 -17.67
CA GLN A 289 -0.55 12.64 -18.02
C GLN A 289 0.09 13.62 -17.01
N ALA A 290 -0.67 14.62 -16.55
CA ALA A 290 -0.20 15.57 -15.55
C ALA A 290 0.24 14.91 -14.24
N LEU A 291 -0.47 13.87 -13.81
CA LEU A 291 -0.12 13.11 -12.61
C LEU A 291 1.16 12.29 -12.83
N LEU A 292 1.33 11.71 -14.02
CA LEU A 292 2.52 10.93 -14.37
C LEU A 292 3.76 11.83 -14.48
N ASP A 293 3.62 13.03 -15.05
CA ASP A 293 4.69 14.01 -15.10
C ASP A 293 5.11 14.47 -13.70
N ALA A 294 4.15 14.70 -12.81
CA ALA A 294 4.42 14.99 -11.39
C ALA A 294 5.11 13.81 -10.69
N THR A 295 4.74 12.58 -11.05
CA THR A 295 5.37 11.36 -10.54
C THR A 295 6.81 11.27 -11.01
N LEU A 296 7.09 11.49 -12.30
CA LEU A 296 8.45 11.56 -12.84
C LEU A 296 9.31 12.60 -12.13
N CYS A 297 8.76 13.79 -11.86
CA CYS A 297 9.44 14.80 -11.05
C CYS A 297 9.73 14.31 -9.62
N SER A 298 8.79 13.59 -8.99
CA SER A 298 9.01 13.01 -7.65
C SER A 298 10.11 11.94 -7.68
N PHE A 299 10.21 11.16 -8.76
CA PHE A 299 11.31 10.22 -9.01
C PHE A 299 12.67 10.92 -9.05
N GLU A 300 12.76 12.04 -9.78
CA GLU A 300 13.97 12.86 -9.84
C GLU A 300 14.33 13.41 -8.45
N ARG A 301 13.35 13.97 -7.72
CA ARG A 301 13.54 14.48 -6.36
C ARG A 301 14.12 13.42 -5.41
N VAL A 302 13.57 12.20 -5.41
CA VAL A 302 14.05 11.08 -4.56
C VAL A 302 15.48 10.66 -4.90
N ARG A 303 15.86 10.71 -6.18
CA ARG A 303 17.19 10.30 -6.64
C ARG A 303 18.25 11.37 -6.35
N GLU A 304 17.92 12.63 -6.50
CA GLU A 304 18.86 13.75 -6.39
C GLU A 304 18.99 14.27 -4.94
N ASP A 305 17.90 14.30 -4.19
CA ASP A 305 17.84 14.92 -2.87
C ASP A 305 17.73 13.87 -1.76
N ARG A 306 18.87 13.25 -1.47
CA ARG A 306 18.99 12.25 -0.40
C ARG A 306 18.91 12.86 1.00
N GLN A 307 18.95 14.18 1.14
CA GLN A 307 18.82 14.84 2.43
C GLN A 307 17.43 14.59 3.03
N LEU A 308 16.37 14.61 2.22
CA LEU A 308 15.00 14.30 2.69
C LEU A 308 14.90 12.93 3.34
N VAL A 309 15.58 11.93 2.76
CA VAL A 309 15.60 10.56 3.27
C VAL A 309 16.43 10.48 4.56
N GLN A 310 17.59 11.15 4.60
CA GLN A 310 18.43 11.21 5.81
C GLN A 310 17.72 11.92 6.97
N ASP A 311 16.99 12.99 6.69
CA ASP A 311 16.20 13.73 7.67
C ASP A 311 15.07 12.86 8.22
N LEU A 312 14.36 12.12 7.36
CA LEU A 312 13.34 11.16 7.80
C LEU A 312 13.91 10.14 8.80
N HIS A 313 15.01 9.46 8.44
CA HIS A 313 15.62 8.46 9.32
C HIS A 313 16.15 9.07 10.62
N SER A 314 16.75 10.26 10.55
CA SER A 314 17.20 11.01 11.73
C SER A 314 16.05 11.39 12.65
N ASN A 315 14.92 11.83 12.08
CA ASN A 315 13.70 12.15 12.80
C ASN A 315 13.09 10.92 13.47
N VAL A 316 13.11 9.75 12.82
CA VAL A 316 12.64 8.49 13.40
C VAL A 316 13.50 8.09 14.61
N ILE A 317 14.82 8.18 14.49
CA ILE A 317 15.75 7.91 15.60
C ILE A 317 15.49 8.86 16.77
N PHE A 318 15.39 10.15 16.48
CA PHE A 318 15.08 11.17 17.48
C PHE A 318 13.74 10.90 18.16
N PHE A 319 12.69 10.61 17.39
CA PHE A 319 11.36 10.36 17.93
C PHE A 319 11.32 9.13 18.83
N ARG A 320 11.96 8.01 18.43
CA ARG A 320 12.10 6.81 19.26
C ARG A 320 12.81 7.12 20.59
N ALA A 321 13.93 7.84 20.55
CA ALA A 321 14.64 8.25 21.77
C ALA A 321 13.76 9.13 22.68
N GLN A 322 12.89 9.97 22.11
CA GLN A 322 11.95 10.76 22.88
C GLN A 322 10.82 9.93 23.49
N LEU A 323 10.33 8.90 22.80
CA LEU A 323 9.37 7.94 23.36
C LEU A 323 9.99 7.15 24.51
N ASP A 324 11.23 6.69 24.35
CA ASP A 324 11.98 5.98 25.40
C ASP A 324 12.17 6.86 26.64
N ALA A 325 12.62 8.11 26.46
CA ALA A 325 12.79 9.06 27.56
C ALA A 325 11.46 9.39 28.27
N ALA A 326 10.35 9.35 27.54
CA ALA A 326 9.01 9.54 28.09
C ALA A 326 8.39 8.26 28.69
N GLY A 327 9.04 7.10 28.55
CA GLY A 327 8.51 5.81 28.99
C GLY A 327 7.28 5.36 28.20
N ILE A 328 7.12 5.80 26.94
CA ILE A 328 6.01 5.42 26.07
C ILE A 328 6.40 4.18 25.26
N PRO A 329 5.73 3.02 25.45
CA PRO A 329 6.09 1.81 24.71
C PRO A 329 5.68 1.92 23.24
N TYR A 330 6.54 1.43 22.35
CA TYR A 330 6.27 1.26 20.93
C TYR A 330 6.74 -0.12 20.46
N LEU A 331 6.21 -0.62 19.35
CA LEU A 331 6.65 -1.89 18.76
C LEU A 331 8.07 -1.72 18.21
N PRO A 332 9.02 -2.61 18.58
CA PRO A 332 10.34 -2.61 17.97
C PRO A 332 10.23 -2.83 16.46
N ALA A 333 10.72 -1.86 15.70
CA ALA A 333 10.68 -1.86 14.24
C ALA A 333 12.05 -1.43 13.71
N GLN A 334 12.50 -2.07 12.63
CA GLN A 334 13.75 -1.71 11.95
C GLN A 334 13.54 -0.62 10.89
N SER A 335 12.29 -0.43 10.45
CA SER A 335 11.95 0.55 9.42
C SER A 335 11.75 1.98 9.97
N HIS A 336 11.30 2.89 9.10
CA HIS A 336 10.88 4.26 9.41
C HIS A 336 9.52 4.34 10.15
N LEU A 337 8.78 3.23 10.27
CA LEU A 337 7.50 3.18 10.95
C LEU A 337 7.69 3.14 12.48
N VAL A 338 6.92 3.93 13.21
CA VAL A 338 6.91 3.95 14.68
C VAL A 338 5.49 3.72 15.16
N LEU A 339 5.26 2.52 15.72
CA LEU A 339 3.93 2.08 16.11
C LEU A 339 3.78 2.08 17.63
N VAL A 340 2.89 2.92 18.13
CA VAL A 340 2.55 3.00 19.56
C VAL A 340 1.24 2.24 19.79
N PRO A 341 1.26 1.08 20.48
CA PRO A 341 0.04 0.37 20.84
C PRO A 341 -0.79 1.17 21.84
N VAL A 342 -2.12 1.16 21.68
CA VAL A 342 -3.07 1.66 22.68
C VAL A 342 -3.90 0.50 23.17
N ALA A 343 -4.16 0.50 24.47
CA ALA A 343 -5.19 -0.34 25.06
C ALA A 343 -6.59 0.04 24.51
N GLY A 344 -7.17 -0.84 23.69
CA GLY A 344 -8.59 -0.81 23.35
C GLY A 344 -9.43 -1.62 24.35
N ARG A 345 -10.75 -1.39 24.42
CA ARG A 345 -11.70 -2.10 25.32
C ARG A 345 -11.80 -3.62 25.10
N SER A 346 -11.18 -4.16 24.05
CA SER A 346 -11.11 -5.61 23.79
C SER A 346 -9.66 -6.06 23.89
N ALA A 347 -9.35 -6.90 24.87
CA ALA A 347 -8.03 -7.47 25.12
C ALA A 347 -7.41 -8.25 23.93
N SER A 348 -8.17 -8.47 22.85
CA SER A 348 -7.75 -9.25 21.68
C SER A 348 -7.22 -8.42 20.50
N LYS A 349 -7.34 -7.07 20.50
CA LYS A 349 -6.89 -6.23 19.37
C LYS A 349 -6.41 -4.86 19.87
N PRO A 350 -5.09 -4.60 19.94
CA PRO A 350 -4.59 -3.26 20.21
C PRO A 350 -5.06 -2.29 19.11
N SER A 351 -5.54 -1.11 19.49
CA SER A 351 -5.79 -0.01 18.56
C SER A 351 -4.55 0.88 18.50
N LEU A 352 -4.20 1.41 17.34
CA LEU A 352 -3.15 2.44 17.23
C LEU A 352 -3.69 3.81 17.67
N VAL A 353 -2.84 4.65 18.25
CA VAL A 353 -3.16 5.88 19.01
C VAL A 353 -4.15 6.80 18.31
N ALA A 354 -5.20 7.16 19.06
CA ALA A 354 -5.86 8.44 18.97
C ALA A 354 -5.49 9.25 20.23
N CYS A 355 -4.79 10.37 20.09
CA CYS A 355 -4.73 11.35 21.17
C CYS A 355 -4.87 12.76 20.61
N TRP A 356 -6.11 13.28 20.68
CA TRP A 356 -6.47 14.65 20.36
C TRP A 356 -6.73 15.48 21.63
N LYS A 357 -5.90 15.29 22.66
CA LYS A 357 -5.86 16.26 23.77
C LYS A 357 -4.93 17.44 23.47
N SER A 358 -4.13 17.37 22.39
CA SER A 358 -3.10 18.35 22.08
C SER A 358 -2.76 18.34 20.58
N SER A 359 -3.49 19.10 19.74
CA SER A 359 -3.14 19.48 18.35
C SER A 359 -2.64 18.42 17.33
N ILE A 360 -2.66 17.14 17.67
CA ILE A 360 -2.02 16.03 16.94
C ILE A 360 -3.09 15.09 16.41
N SER A 361 -2.98 14.73 15.12
CA SER A 361 -3.81 13.72 14.47
C SER A 361 -3.02 12.43 14.23
N MET A 362 -3.46 11.36 14.90
CA MET A 362 -3.00 9.99 14.66
C MET A 362 -4.19 9.10 14.29
N CYS A 363 -4.01 8.19 13.33
CA CYS A 363 -5.05 7.30 12.84
C CYS A 363 -5.21 6.10 13.78
N SER A 364 -6.46 5.80 14.16
CA SER A 364 -6.83 4.61 14.91
C SER A 364 -7.76 3.73 14.07
N ARG A 365 -7.75 2.40 14.34
CA ARG A 365 -8.96 1.59 14.08
C ARG A 365 -10.04 2.15 15.01
N SER A 366 -11.02 2.88 14.46
CA SER A 366 -11.92 3.69 15.28
C SER A 366 -12.82 2.85 16.17
N THR A 367 -12.62 2.96 17.49
CA THR A 367 -13.74 2.88 18.44
C THR A 367 -14.24 4.28 18.69
N THR A 368 -15.49 4.56 18.35
CA THR A 368 -16.17 5.82 18.68
C THR A 368 -16.20 6.03 20.20
N LEU A 369 -15.64 7.13 20.69
CA LEU A 369 -15.95 7.66 22.03
C LEU A 369 -16.65 9.02 21.89
N PRO A 370 -17.81 9.24 22.52
CA PRO A 370 -18.30 10.57 22.79
C PRO A 370 -17.49 11.15 23.97
N CYS A 371 -16.77 12.24 23.73
CA CYS A 371 -16.07 12.99 24.76
C CYS A 371 -17.12 13.78 25.57
N ARG A 372 -17.60 13.23 26.70
CA ARG A 372 -18.24 14.04 27.74
C ARG A 372 -17.14 14.61 28.64
N ALA A 373 -17.00 15.91 28.63
CA ALA A 373 -16.26 16.65 29.63
C ALA A 373 -17.08 16.65 30.92
N GLU A 374 -16.60 15.95 31.94
CA GLU A 374 -16.92 16.30 33.33
C GLU A 374 -15.60 16.75 33.97
N ALA A 375 -15.50 18.06 34.13
CA ALA A 375 -14.57 18.67 35.05
C ALA A 375 -15.06 18.36 36.46
N ASN A 376 -14.26 17.66 37.24
CA ASN A 376 -14.30 17.76 38.69
C ASN A 376 -12.88 17.98 39.18
N ALA A 377 -12.55 19.26 39.34
CA ALA A 377 -11.52 19.68 40.28
C ALA A 377 -12.11 19.47 41.68
N SER A 378 -11.34 18.76 42.49
CA SER A 378 -11.52 18.59 43.93
C SER A 378 -11.71 19.91 44.67
N ALA A 379 -12.69 19.94 45.57
CA ALA A 379 -12.55 20.52 46.91
C ALA A 379 -12.74 19.38 47.92
#